data_AF-A0A962IFE1-F1
#
_entry.id   AF-A0A962IFE1-F1
#
_cell.length_a   1.000
_cell.length_b   1.000
_cell.length_c   1.000
_cell.angle_alpha   90.00
_cell.angle_beta   90.00
_cell.angle_gamma   90.00
#
_symmetry.space_group_name_H-M   'P 1'
#
loop_
_entity.id
_entity.type
_entity.pdbx_description
1 polymer ?
#
loop_
_entity_poly.entity_id
_entity_poly.type
_entity_poly.pdbx_seq_one_letter_code
_entity_poly.pdbx_strand_id
1 'polypeptide(L)'
;ILNPAEPPLIMRDTIHCITEEEPQRDAIIESVKAMEAEVQKYVPGYRVKEGPVFDGNRVSVFAEVRGRGDYLPEYAGNLDIMTAAAARTAEMFAEQMLKA
;
A
#
# COMPACT_ATOMS: atom_id res chain seq x y z
N ILE A 1 2.50 -12.91 8.24
CA ILE A 1 1.76 -13.81 9.17
C ILE A 1 0.64 -14.46 8.37
N LEU A 2 0.39 -15.76 8.56
CA LEU A 2 -0.72 -16.47 7.93
C LEU A 2 -1.83 -16.69 8.95
N ASN A 3 -3.08 -16.39 8.59
CA ASN A 3 -4.24 -16.55 9.47
C ASN A 3 -5.34 -17.33 8.72
N PRO A 4 -5.72 -18.54 9.20
CA PRO A 4 -6.69 -19.41 8.52
C PRO A 4 -8.16 -19.11 8.89
N ALA A 5 -8.49 -17.90 9.34
CA ALA A 5 -9.85 -17.53 9.73
C ALA A 5 -10.85 -17.60 8.55
N GLU A 6 -12.12 -17.86 8.89
CA GLU A 6 -13.26 -17.87 7.96
C GLU A 6 -14.29 -16.81 8.42
N PRO A 7 -14.72 -15.88 7.54
CA PRO A 7 -14.31 -15.73 6.15
C PRO A 7 -12.84 -15.29 6.01
N PRO A 8 -12.18 -15.55 4.86
CA PRO A 8 -10.78 -15.20 4.66
C PRO A 8 -10.54 -13.70 4.86
N LEU A 9 -9.44 -13.36 5.51
CA LEU A 9 -9.12 -11.99 5.85
C LEU A 9 -8.56 -11.24 4.64
N ILE A 10 -9.01 -9.99 4.46
CA ILE A 10 -8.30 -9.03 3.60
C ILE A 10 -6.86 -8.87 4.11
N MET A 11 -5.89 -8.84 3.19
CA MET A 11 -4.49 -8.60 3.51
C MET A 11 -4.33 -7.31 4.32
N ARG A 12 -3.47 -7.35 5.34
CA ARG A 12 -3.08 -6.20 6.14
C ARG A 12 -1.58 -6.14 6.28
N ASP A 13 -1.08 -4.92 6.25
CA ASP A 13 0.33 -4.60 6.45
C ASP A 13 0.43 -3.55 7.55
N THR A 14 1.44 -3.70 8.39
CA THR A 14 1.77 -2.71 9.41
C THR A 14 3.21 -2.30 9.22
N ILE A 15 3.43 -1.02 8.98
CA ILE A 15 4.73 -0.43 8.73
C ILE A 15 5.11 0.39 9.94
N HIS A 16 6.24 0.04 10.57
CA HIS A 16 6.83 0.81 11.65
C HIS A 16 8.13 1.45 11.16
N CYS A 17 8.22 2.77 11.32
CA CYS A 17 9.43 3.54 11.04
C CYS A 17 9.87 4.26 12.31
N ILE A 18 11.16 4.45 12.49
CA ILE A 18 11.74 5.26 13.57
C ILE A 18 12.43 6.45 12.92
N THR A 19 12.06 7.67 13.33
CA THR A 19 12.72 8.90 12.89
C THR A 19 13.95 9.19 13.76
N GLU A 20 15.01 9.72 13.14
CA GLU A 20 16.21 10.13 13.88
C GLU A 20 15.89 11.36 14.77
N GLU A 21 15.18 12.33 14.21
CA GLU A 21 14.71 13.53 14.89
C GLU A 21 13.23 13.43 15.28
N GLU A 22 12.72 14.44 15.97
CA GLU A 22 11.29 14.53 16.29
C GLU A 22 10.47 14.52 14.98
N PRO A 23 9.47 13.62 14.84
CA PRO A 23 8.76 13.43 13.59
C PRO A 23 7.95 14.68 13.22
N GLN A 24 8.18 15.18 12.01
CA GLN A 24 7.39 16.26 11.40
C GLN A 24 6.00 15.71 11.03
N ARG A 25 5.10 15.66 12.02
CA ARG A 25 3.85 14.89 11.95
C ARG A 25 3.00 15.24 10.74
N ASP A 26 2.75 16.54 10.51
CA ASP A 26 1.91 16.99 9.40
C ASP A 26 2.52 16.65 8.04
N ALA A 27 3.82 16.87 7.87
CA ALA A 27 4.52 16.52 6.64
C ALA A 27 4.49 15.01 6.36
N ILE A 28 4.63 14.19 7.40
CA ILE A 28 4.54 12.72 7.29
C ILE A 28 3.12 12.29 6.93
N ILE A 29 2.10 12.87 7.56
CA ILE A 29 0.69 12.58 7.24
C ILE A 29 0.39 12.89 5.78
N GLU A 30 0.79 14.06 5.29
CA GLU A 30 0.57 14.45 3.90
C GLU A 30 1.37 13.58 2.92
N SER A 31 2.62 13.23 3.27
CA SER A 31 3.42 12.30 2.47
C SER A 31 2.79 10.91 2.38
N VAL A 32 2.21 10.39 3.47
CA VAL A 32 1.56 9.07 3.49
C VAL A 32 0.27 9.09 2.66
N LYS A 33 -0.55 10.15 2.75
CA LYS A 33 -1.74 10.32 1.90
C LYS A 33 -1.37 10.42 0.42
N ALA A 34 -0.32 11.17 0.09
CA ALA A 34 0.16 11.28 -1.28
C ALA A 34 0.62 9.91 -1.80
N MET A 35 1.36 9.15 -1.00
CA MET A 35 1.80 7.81 -1.38
C MET A 35 0.62 6.83 -1.53
N GLU A 36 -0.37 6.88 -0.63
CA GLU A 36 -1.61 6.09 -0.76
C GLU A 36 -2.28 6.37 -2.11
N ALA A 37 -2.45 7.64 -2.48
CA ALA A 37 -3.03 8.04 -3.75
C ALA A 37 -2.21 7.56 -4.97
N GLU A 38 -0.88 7.57 -4.88
CA GLU A 38 0.00 7.04 -5.93
C GLU A 38 -0.17 5.52 -6.09
N VAL A 39 -0.20 4.77 -4.99
CA VAL A 39 -0.41 3.31 -5.00
C VAL A 39 -1.79 2.96 -5.56
N GLN A 40 -2.82 3.74 -5.20
CA GLN A 40 -4.19 3.56 -5.67
C GLN A 40 -4.34 3.68 -7.19
N LYS A 41 -3.40 4.33 -7.90
CA LYS A 41 -3.42 4.40 -9.37
C LYS A 41 -3.32 3.02 -10.02
N TYR A 42 -2.61 2.08 -9.40
CA TYR A 42 -2.48 0.71 -9.91
C TYR A 42 -3.15 -0.34 -9.03
N VAL A 43 -3.38 -0.06 -7.74
CA VAL A 43 -4.10 -0.95 -6.81
C VAL A 43 -5.22 -0.18 -6.11
N PRO A 44 -6.41 -0.03 -6.73
CA PRO A 44 -7.48 0.82 -6.19
C PRO A 44 -8.00 0.41 -4.81
N GLY A 45 -7.82 -0.87 -4.44
CA GLY A 45 -8.21 -1.40 -3.13
C GLY A 45 -7.15 -1.24 -2.04
N TYR A 46 -5.99 -0.62 -2.32
CA TYR A 46 -5.01 -0.25 -1.32
C TYR A 46 -5.51 0.94 -0.50
N ARG A 47 -5.47 0.81 0.83
CA ARG A 47 -5.91 1.88 1.73
C ARG A 47 -5.09 1.92 3.01
N VAL A 48 -4.77 3.13 3.47
CA VAL A 48 -4.35 3.39 4.85
C VAL A 48 -5.58 3.31 5.74
N LYS A 49 -5.71 2.18 6.44
CA LYS A 49 -6.82 1.91 7.34
C LYS A 49 -6.76 2.77 8.59
N GLU A 50 -5.56 2.94 9.13
CA GLU A 50 -5.29 3.72 10.33
C GLU A 50 -3.87 4.29 10.30
N GLY A 51 -3.70 5.43 10.95
CA GLY A 51 -2.43 6.14 11.08
C GLY A 51 -2.21 7.22 10.02
N PRO A 52 -1.02 7.84 9.99
CA PRO A 52 0.14 7.54 10.84
C PRO A 52 -0.12 7.75 12.34
N VAL A 53 0.25 6.77 13.18
CA VAL A 53 0.22 6.85 14.65
C VAL A 53 1.63 7.14 15.15
N PHE A 54 1.77 8.16 16.00
CA PHE A 54 3.05 8.62 16.54
C PHE A 54 3.22 8.21 18.01
N ASP A 55 4.32 7.53 18.32
CA ASP A 55 4.74 7.16 19.68
C ASP A 55 6.22 7.53 19.84
N GLY A 56 6.48 8.70 20.40
CA GLY A 56 7.82 9.33 20.34
C GLY A 56 8.27 9.49 18.88
N ASN A 57 9.44 8.93 18.56
CA ASN A 57 9.98 8.91 17.20
C ASN A 57 9.47 7.74 16.36
N ARG A 58 8.65 6.84 16.90
CA ARG A 58 8.06 5.75 16.13
C ARG A 58 6.81 6.21 15.40
N VAL A 59 6.79 5.99 14.10
CA VAL A 59 5.63 6.22 13.21
C VAL A 59 5.10 4.86 12.77
N SER A 60 3.79 4.64 12.94
CA SER A 60 3.14 3.38 12.56
C SER A 60 2.01 3.63 11.57
N VAL A 61 2.00 2.91 10.45
CA VAL A 61 0.96 2.98 9.42
C VAL A 61 0.34 1.60 9.26
N PHE A 62 -0.99 1.55 9.22
CA PHE A 62 -1.74 0.31 9.08
C PHE A 62 -2.49 0.33 7.75
N ALA A 63 -2.07 -0.50 6.81
CA ALA A 63 -2.67 -0.61 5.50
C ALA A 63 -3.51 -1.88 5.36
N GLU A 64 -4.53 -1.82 4.51
CA GLU A 64 -5.22 -2.98 4.00
C GLU A 64 -5.20 -2.98 2.48
N VAL A 65 -5.15 -4.17 1.89
CA VAL A 65 -5.10 -4.34 0.44
C VAL A 65 -6.21 -5.28 0.01
N ARG A 66 -7.25 -4.69 -0.58
CA ARG A 66 -8.29 -5.45 -1.28
C ARG A 66 -7.86 -5.67 -2.72
N GLY A 67 -7.85 -6.92 -3.17
CA GLY A 67 -7.60 -7.27 -4.55
C GLY A 67 -8.76 -6.87 -5.46
N ARG A 68 -8.49 -6.66 -6.76
CA ARG A 68 -9.48 -6.26 -7.77
C ARG A 68 -10.53 -7.32 -8.10
N GLY A 69 -10.26 -8.58 -7.77
CA GLY A 69 -11.19 -9.67 -8.09
C GLY A 69 -11.11 -10.19 -9.54
N ASP A 70 -10.07 -9.82 -10.28
CA ASP A 70 -9.97 -10.11 -11.73
C ASP A 70 -9.91 -11.62 -12.03
N TYR A 71 -9.22 -12.40 -11.19
CA TYR A 71 -9.16 -13.87 -11.26
C TYR A 71 -9.17 -14.49 -9.87
N LEU A 72 -8.37 -13.93 -8.95
CA LEU A 72 -8.35 -14.32 -7.54
C LEU A 72 -9.43 -13.56 -6.75
N PRO A 73 -9.96 -14.11 -5.65
CA PRO A 73 -10.93 -13.41 -4.80
C PRO A 73 -10.39 -12.10 -4.22
N GLU A 74 -11.27 -11.17 -3.84
CA GLU A 74 -10.89 -9.85 -3.31
C GLU A 74 -9.99 -9.88 -2.06
N TYR A 75 -10.01 -10.97 -1.28
CA TYR A 75 -9.13 -11.11 -0.11
C TYR A 75 -7.67 -11.40 -0.48
N ALA A 76 -7.40 -11.84 -1.72
CA ALA A 76 -6.06 -12.17 -2.21
C ALA A 76 -5.27 -10.93 -2.67
N GLY A 77 -5.40 -9.82 -1.93
CA GLY A 77 -4.73 -8.55 -2.22
C GLY A 77 -3.20 -8.64 -2.25
N ASN A 78 -2.62 -9.65 -1.60
CA ASN A 78 -1.18 -9.94 -1.61
C ASN A 78 -0.67 -10.37 -2.97
N LEU A 79 -1.47 -11.10 -3.74
CA LEU A 79 -1.09 -11.48 -5.10
C LEU A 79 -1.42 -10.34 -6.07
N ASP A 80 -2.58 -9.72 -5.89
CA ASP A 80 -3.04 -8.63 -6.75
C ASP A 80 -2.10 -7.42 -6.73
N ILE A 81 -1.59 -7.02 -5.55
CA ILE A 81 -0.63 -5.92 -5.44
C ILE A 81 0.68 -6.21 -6.18
N MET A 82 1.14 -7.46 -6.19
CA MET A 82 2.35 -7.85 -6.93
C MET A 82 2.11 -7.79 -8.44
N THR A 83 0.99 -8.34 -8.92
CA THR A 83 0.68 -8.36 -10.36
C THR A 83 0.39 -6.97 -10.90
N ALA A 84 -0.33 -6.14 -10.15
CA ALA A 84 -0.61 -4.76 -10.51
C ALA A 84 0.66 -3.91 -10.57
N ALA A 85 1.57 -4.06 -9.60
CA ALA A 85 2.86 -3.37 -9.62
C ALA A 85 3.75 -3.80 -10.80
N ALA A 86 3.78 -5.10 -11.11
CA ALA A 86 4.51 -5.62 -12.27
C ALA A 86 3.95 -5.05 -13.59
N ALA A 87 2.63 -5.07 -13.76
CA ALA A 87 1.96 -4.50 -14.92
C ALA A 87 2.27 -3.00 -15.06
N ARG A 88 2.11 -2.22 -13.97
CA ARG A 88 2.39 -0.79 -13.96
C ARG A 88 3.83 -0.47 -14.33
N THR A 89 4.78 -1.26 -13.84
CA THR A 89 6.20 -1.11 -14.17
C THR A 89 6.45 -1.34 -15.65
N ALA A 90 5.86 -2.39 -16.24
CA ALA A 90 5.99 -2.68 -17.67
C ALA A 90 5.37 -1.58 -18.55
N GLU A 91 4.20 -1.05 -18.16
CA GLU A 91 3.55 0.10 -18.82
C GLU A 91 4.47 1.33 -18.81
N MET A 92 5.10 1.64 -17.68
CA MET A 92 6.03 2.77 -17.58
C MET A 92 7.22 2.64 -18.53
N PHE A 93 7.78 1.43 -18.69
CA PHE A 93 8.83 1.19 -19.69
C PHE A 93 8.31 1.37 -21.11
N ALA A 94 7.14 0.81 -21.43
CA ALA A 94 6.54 0.93 -22.76
C ALA A 94 6.25 2.40 -23.12
N GLU A 95 5.72 3.19 -22.18
CA GLU A 95 5.49 4.63 -22.36
C GLU A 95 6.79 5.40 -22.69
N GLN A 96 7.92 5.03 -22.08
CA GLN A 96 9.22 5.66 -22.37
C GLN A 96 9.75 5.25 -23.74
N MET A 97 9.62 3.96 -24.10
CA MET A 97 10.04 3.45 -25.41
C MET A 97 9.26 4.09 -26.56
N LEU A 98 7.96 4.37 -26.37
CA LEU A 98 7.11 5.01 -27.38
C LEU A 98 7.33 6.54 -27.52
N LYS A 99 8.00 7.17 -26.56
CA LYS A 99 8.33 8.61 -26.59
C LYS A 99 9.69 8.91 -27.23
N ALA A 100 10.54 7.91 -27.39
CA ALA A 100 11.84 7.98 -28.05
C ALA A 100 11.71 7.85 -29.57
#